data_AF-A0A1G6A3W3-F1
#
_entry.id   AF-A0A1G6A3W3-F1
#
_cell.length_a   1.000
_cell.length_b   1.000
_cell.length_c   1.000
_cell.angle_alpha   90.00
_cell.angle_beta   90.00
_cell.angle_gamma   90.00
#
_symmetry.space_group_name_H-M   'P 1'
#
loop_
_entity.id
_entity.type
_entity.pdbx_description
1 polymer ?
#
loop_
_entity_poly.entity_id
_entity_poly.type
_entity_poly.pdbx_seq_one_letter_code
_entity_poly.pdbx_strand_id
1 'polypeptide(L)'
;MQMWILFVLSVLPAALLMIFIWHKDKIEKEPIGMLVGLFVLGALMVIPAGLAEVGLIKALDSVLDEGNYAYMLIDNFLIVALAEEGCKFFILRVRTWRSPNFNYTFDAVVYSVAVSLGFATLENILYVVGDGTVKLAIMRGILSVPGHAIDAVFMGWFYGMAKRAECAGDASGRSANLRRSITVPLLTHGFYDFCLTVDNDVFIFIFFGFEILITVIAFRKVSELSRTDAPLLPIGTPFGQYVRSGQQQYQQPYVYQQYGVQQPYGYGQPQQQQYGYGQPQQQQYGYGQPQQQQYGYGQPQQQQYGYGQPQQQYGYGQPQQQQYGYGQPQQQQYGYGQPQQQYGYGQPQQQQYGYGQPQQQQYGYGQPQQQQYGYGQPQQQQYGYGQPQQQQYGYGQPQQQQQYGYGQPQQQQYGYGQPQQQQQPRNPGVIVPPPRDDFARRQYEQEQRQKPKE
;
A
#
# COMPACT_ATOMS: atom_id res chain seq x y z
N MET A 1 -24.70 4.78 53.65
CA MET A 1 -23.49 5.54 53.26
C MET A 1 -22.43 4.62 52.67
N GLN A 2 -22.08 3.52 53.34
CA GLN A 2 -21.05 2.58 52.88
C GLN A 2 -21.35 1.92 51.52
N MET A 3 -22.57 1.44 51.28
CA MET A 3 -22.95 0.85 49.97
C MET A 3 -22.82 1.82 48.79
N TRP A 4 -23.15 3.09 49.00
CA TRP A 4 -22.99 4.12 47.95
C TRP A 4 -21.51 4.40 47.64
N ILE A 5 -20.65 4.41 48.66
CA ILE A 5 -19.21 4.58 48.48
C ILE A 5 -18.63 3.41 47.67
N LEU A 6 -18.99 2.18 48.04
CA LEU A 6 -18.57 0.97 47.33
C LEU A 6 -19.01 1.01 45.86
N PHE A 7 -20.27 1.33 45.59
CA PHE A 7 -20.77 1.45 44.23
C PHE A 7 -20.00 2.50 43.41
N VAL A 8 -19.75 3.68 43.99
CA VAL A 8 -18.97 4.73 43.31
C VAL A 8 -17.54 4.27 43.03
N LEU A 9 -16.88 3.64 44.00
CA LEU A 9 -15.53 3.10 43.83
C LEU A 9 -15.47 1.98 42.77
N SER A 10 -16.54 1.21 42.61
CA SER A 10 -16.60 0.14 41.59
C SER A 10 -16.76 0.68 40.17
N VAL A 11 -17.46 1.81 39.99
CA VAL A 11 -17.80 2.37 38.66
C VAL A 11 -16.83 3.46 38.19
N LEU A 12 -16.33 4.28 39.11
CA LEU A 12 -15.54 5.47 38.80
C LEU A 12 -14.29 5.18 37.95
N PRO A 13 -13.46 4.15 38.24
CA PRO A 13 -12.26 3.87 37.45
C PRO A 13 -12.59 3.57 35.98
N ALA A 14 -13.62 2.77 35.73
CA ALA A 14 -14.07 2.45 34.38
C ALA A 14 -14.55 3.70 33.63
N ALA A 15 -15.33 4.57 34.30
CA ALA A 15 -15.75 5.83 33.69
C ALA A 15 -14.57 6.72 33.31
N LEU A 16 -13.56 6.86 34.19
CA LEU A 16 -12.36 7.66 33.92
C LEU A 16 -11.53 7.10 32.76
N LEU A 17 -11.36 5.78 32.69
CA LEU A 17 -10.65 5.12 31.59
C LEU A 17 -11.40 5.25 30.26
N MET A 18 -12.73 5.11 30.28
CA MET A 18 -13.55 5.30 29.08
C MET A 18 -13.45 6.73 28.57
N ILE A 19 -13.52 7.73 29.48
CA ILE A 19 -13.32 9.14 29.14
C ILE A 19 -11.92 9.35 28.57
N PHE A 20 -10.89 8.75 29.15
CA PHE A 20 -9.52 8.85 28.66
C PHE A 20 -9.37 8.32 27.22
N ILE A 21 -9.89 7.12 26.92
CA ILE A 21 -9.83 6.55 25.57
C ILE A 21 -10.69 7.35 24.59
N TRP A 22 -11.88 7.78 25.01
CA TRP A 22 -12.72 8.64 24.18
C TRP A 22 -12.01 9.94 23.79
N HIS A 23 -11.20 10.55 24.67
CA HIS A 23 -10.39 11.72 24.32
C HIS A 23 -9.20 11.41 23.38
N LYS A 24 -8.77 10.15 23.28
CA LYS A 24 -7.70 9.73 22.38
C LYS A 24 -8.18 9.52 20.94
N ASP A 25 -9.47 9.30 20.75
CA ASP A 25 -10.09 9.36 19.44
C ASP A 25 -10.16 10.84 19.00
N LYS A 26 -9.44 11.20 17.94
CA LYS A 26 -9.24 12.60 17.52
C LYS A 26 -9.88 12.95 16.19
N ILE A 27 -10.22 11.95 15.39
CA ILE A 27 -10.64 12.16 14.00
C ILE A 27 -12.17 12.19 13.94
N GLU A 28 -12.82 11.09 14.26
CA GLU A 28 -14.27 10.95 14.22
C GLU A 28 -14.75 10.33 15.53
N LYS A 29 -15.43 11.15 16.35
CA LYS A 29 -15.95 10.66 17.62
C LYS A 29 -17.05 9.63 17.40
N GLU A 30 -16.87 8.50 18.06
CA GLU A 30 -17.88 7.46 18.09
C GLU A 30 -19.22 7.93 18.69
N PRO A 31 -20.38 7.51 18.12
CA PRO A 31 -21.67 7.83 18.68
C PRO A 31 -21.80 7.29 20.11
N ILE A 32 -22.08 8.17 21.06
CA ILE A 32 -22.20 7.84 22.49
C ILE A 32 -23.18 6.68 22.73
N GLY A 33 -24.29 6.63 21.97
CA GLY A 33 -25.26 5.54 22.07
C GLY A 33 -24.68 4.16 21.69
N MET A 34 -23.75 4.10 20.74
CA MET A 34 -23.04 2.87 20.41
C MET A 34 -22.08 2.46 21.53
N LEU A 35 -21.34 3.41 22.09
CA LEU A 35 -20.42 3.14 23.21
C LEU A 35 -21.15 2.67 24.47
N VAL A 36 -22.25 3.33 24.84
CA VAL A 36 -23.09 2.92 25.97
C VAL A 36 -23.70 1.53 25.71
N GLY A 37 -24.17 1.28 24.49
CA GLY A 37 -24.69 -0.04 24.11
C GLY A 37 -23.63 -1.14 24.24
N LEU A 38 -22.40 -0.90 23.78
CA LEU A 38 -21.29 -1.83 23.91
C LEU A 38 -20.89 -2.06 25.37
N PHE A 39 -20.87 -1.00 26.19
CA PHE A 39 -20.61 -1.10 27.61
C PHE A 39 -21.65 -1.97 28.33
N VAL A 40 -22.94 -1.73 28.09
CA VAL A 40 -24.02 -2.54 28.68
C VAL A 40 -23.94 -4.00 28.20
N LEU A 41 -23.72 -4.22 26.91
CA LEU A 41 -23.56 -5.57 26.37
C LEU A 41 -22.34 -6.28 26.96
N GLY A 42 -21.23 -5.58 27.17
CA GLY A 42 -20.04 -6.10 27.83
C GLY A 42 -20.31 -6.51 29.28
N ALA A 43 -21.04 -5.68 30.03
CA ALA A 43 -21.49 -6.03 31.38
C ALA A 43 -22.33 -7.30 31.38
N LEU A 44 -23.26 -7.45 30.43
CA LEU A 44 -24.09 -8.66 30.33
C LEU A 44 -23.29 -9.92 29.99
N MET A 45 -22.10 -9.80 29.38
CA MET A 45 -21.24 -10.92 29.06
C MET A 45 -20.57 -11.57 30.28
N VAL A 46 -20.61 -10.94 31.46
CA VAL A 46 -20.16 -11.56 32.73
C VAL A 46 -20.98 -12.82 33.04
N ILE A 47 -22.28 -12.82 32.71
CA ILE A 47 -23.18 -13.94 33.01
C ILE A 47 -22.80 -15.22 32.23
N PRO A 48 -22.72 -15.22 30.88
CA PRO A 48 -22.32 -16.41 30.15
C PRO A 48 -20.86 -16.82 30.41
N ALA A 49 -19.95 -15.87 30.68
CA ALA A 49 -18.57 -16.19 31.08
C ALA A 49 -18.56 -16.95 32.42
N GLY A 50 -19.18 -16.41 33.46
CA GLY A 50 -19.28 -17.07 34.76
C GLY A 50 -20.01 -18.42 34.75
N LEU A 51 -21.02 -18.59 33.88
CA LEU A 51 -21.66 -19.90 33.69
C LEU A 51 -20.70 -20.93 33.06
N ALA A 52 -19.89 -20.50 32.10
CA ALA A 52 -18.87 -21.35 31.48
C ALA A 52 -17.79 -21.73 32.50
N GLU A 53 -17.30 -20.77 33.27
CA GLU A 53 -16.32 -20.96 34.34
C GLU A 53 -16.82 -21.98 35.37
N VAL A 54 -18.01 -21.78 35.95
CA VAL A 54 -18.58 -22.71 36.94
C VAL A 54 -18.69 -24.14 36.39
N GLY A 55 -19.06 -24.31 35.13
CA GLY A 55 -19.17 -25.63 34.50
C GLY A 55 -17.81 -26.28 34.28
N LEU A 56 -16.83 -25.51 33.80
CA LEU A 56 -15.49 -26.00 33.45
C LEU A 56 -14.62 -26.24 34.68
N ILE A 57 -14.69 -25.37 35.70
CA ILE A 57 -13.97 -25.53 36.97
C ILE A 57 -14.41 -26.82 37.64
N LYS A 58 -15.73 -27.07 37.75
CA LYS A 58 -16.25 -28.34 38.32
C LYS A 58 -15.74 -29.58 37.59
N ALA A 59 -15.55 -29.48 36.28
CA ALA A 59 -14.97 -30.57 35.49
C ALA A 59 -13.47 -30.73 35.78
N LEU A 60 -12.74 -29.62 35.92
CA LEU A 60 -11.32 -29.60 36.29
C LEU A 60 -11.08 -30.18 37.70
N ASP A 61 -11.89 -29.79 38.68
CA ASP A 61 -11.84 -30.27 40.07
C ASP A 61 -12.01 -31.78 40.18
N SER A 62 -12.67 -32.41 39.19
CA SER A 62 -12.84 -33.87 39.14
C SER A 62 -11.60 -34.62 38.67
N VAL A 63 -10.57 -33.91 38.18
CA VAL A 63 -9.37 -34.49 37.55
C VAL A 63 -8.07 -34.02 38.22
N LEU A 64 -8.03 -32.76 38.70
CA LEU A 64 -6.84 -32.15 39.28
C LEU A 64 -7.16 -31.41 40.58
N ASP A 65 -6.20 -31.43 41.51
CA ASP A 65 -6.28 -30.67 42.76
C ASP A 65 -5.90 -29.19 42.55
N GLU A 66 -6.60 -28.29 43.24
CA GLU A 66 -6.41 -26.83 43.16
C GLU A 66 -4.97 -26.38 43.47
N GLY A 67 -4.27 -27.11 44.35
CA GLY A 67 -2.88 -26.80 44.72
C GLY A 67 -1.84 -27.13 43.64
N ASN A 68 -2.23 -27.73 42.52
CA ASN A 68 -1.33 -28.12 41.44
C ASN A 68 -1.10 -26.94 40.46
N TYR A 69 0.16 -26.64 40.11
CA TYR A 69 0.47 -25.63 39.09
C TYR A 69 -0.22 -25.88 37.74
N ALA A 70 -0.44 -27.15 37.37
CA ALA A 70 -1.17 -27.50 36.15
C ALA A 70 -2.65 -27.13 36.26
N TYR A 71 -3.27 -27.29 37.43
CA TYR A 71 -4.63 -26.83 37.70
C TYR A 71 -4.69 -25.31 37.51
N MET A 72 -3.82 -24.58 38.22
CA MET A 72 -3.78 -23.11 38.16
C MET A 72 -3.55 -22.59 36.74
N LEU A 73 -2.70 -23.25 35.94
CA LEU A 73 -2.49 -22.87 34.54
C LEU A 73 -3.73 -23.09 33.69
N ILE A 74 -4.41 -24.24 33.83
CA ILE A 74 -5.61 -24.55 33.05
C ILE A 74 -6.73 -23.60 33.45
N ASP A 75 -6.96 -23.42 34.74
CA ASP A 75 -8.00 -22.54 35.28
C ASP A 75 -7.84 -21.11 34.79
N ASN A 76 -6.68 -20.48 35.08
CA ASN A 76 -6.48 -19.07 34.75
C ASN A 76 -6.44 -18.78 33.24
N PHE A 77 -5.81 -19.64 32.43
CA PHE A 77 -5.66 -19.35 30.98
C PHE A 77 -6.78 -19.94 30.11
N LEU A 78 -7.18 -21.18 30.37
CA LEU A 78 -8.09 -21.91 29.48
C LEU A 78 -9.53 -21.88 29.95
N ILE A 79 -9.78 -21.59 31.22
CA ILE A 79 -11.13 -21.44 31.76
C ILE A 79 -11.47 -19.96 31.89
N VAL A 80 -10.87 -19.25 32.84
CA VAL A 80 -11.21 -17.84 33.17
C VAL A 80 -10.88 -16.91 32.01
N ALA A 81 -9.60 -16.72 31.67
CA ALA A 81 -9.20 -15.76 30.64
C ALA A 81 -9.82 -16.07 29.26
N LEU A 82 -9.93 -17.35 28.87
CA LEU A 82 -10.56 -17.72 27.62
C LEU A 82 -12.07 -17.44 27.61
N ALA A 83 -12.78 -17.74 28.70
CA ALA A 83 -14.21 -17.47 28.79
C ALA A 83 -14.47 -15.97 28.74
N GLU A 84 -13.78 -15.18 29.56
CA GLU A 84 -13.94 -13.74 29.62
C GLU A 84 -13.58 -13.03 28.31
N GLU A 85 -12.35 -13.22 27.83
CA GLU A 85 -11.87 -12.54 26.62
C GLU A 85 -12.60 -13.05 25.37
N GLY A 86 -12.95 -14.34 25.34
CA GLY A 86 -13.78 -14.92 24.30
C GLY A 86 -15.17 -14.29 24.24
N CYS A 87 -15.83 -14.12 25.39
CA CYS A 87 -17.13 -13.47 25.51
C CYS A 87 -17.08 -11.98 25.11
N LYS A 88 -16.09 -11.23 25.58
CA LYS A 88 -15.85 -9.82 25.21
C LYS A 88 -15.64 -9.70 23.69
N PHE A 89 -14.76 -10.52 23.13
CA PHE A 89 -14.49 -10.53 21.69
C PHE A 89 -15.72 -10.93 20.87
N PHE A 90 -16.49 -11.91 21.32
CA PHE A 90 -17.71 -12.36 20.65
C PHE A 90 -18.70 -11.19 20.49
N ILE A 91 -19.04 -10.52 21.59
CA ILE A 91 -20.05 -9.45 21.55
C ILE A 91 -19.55 -8.21 20.81
N LEU A 92 -18.27 -7.87 20.97
CA LEU A 92 -17.59 -6.85 20.16
C LEU A 92 -17.78 -7.16 18.68
N ARG A 93 -17.35 -8.35 18.25
CA ARG A 93 -17.34 -8.71 16.83
C ARG A 93 -18.74 -8.74 16.23
N VAL A 94 -19.72 -9.32 16.94
CA VAL A 94 -21.11 -9.37 16.48
C VAL A 94 -21.66 -7.95 16.32
N ARG A 95 -21.38 -7.05 17.27
CA ARG A 95 -21.99 -5.71 17.28
C ARG A 95 -21.29 -4.70 16.38
N THR A 96 -19.97 -4.81 16.16
CA THR A 96 -19.19 -3.75 15.49
C THR A 96 -18.66 -4.14 14.11
N TRP A 97 -18.40 -5.42 13.81
CA TRP A 97 -17.67 -5.81 12.58
C TRP A 97 -18.33 -5.36 11.28
N ARG A 98 -19.67 -5.29 11.27
CA ARG A 98 -20.50 -4.84 10.13
C ARG A 98 -21.15 -3.48 10.37
N SER A 99 -20.79 -2.79 11.46
CA SER A 99 -21.34 -1.48 11.75
C SER A 99 -20.79 -0.45 10.77
N PRO A 100 -21.62 0.48 10.24
CA PRO A 100 -21.14 1.57 9.41
C PRO A 100 -20.25 2.55 10.19
N ASN A 101 -20.35 2.56 11.51
CA ASN A 101 -19.51 3.39 12.38
C ASN A 101 -18.10 2.81 12.53
N PHE A 102 -17.86 1.54 12.20
CA PHE A 102 -16.50 0.98 12.25
C PHE A 102 -15.77 1.33 10.95
N ASN A 103 -15.34 2.58 10.86
CA ASN A 103 -14.85 3.20 9.64
C ASN A 103 -13.43 3.78 9.78
N TYR A 104 -12.84 3.74 10.96
CA TYR A 104 -11.44 4.04 11.27
C TYR A 104 -10.78 2.92 12.08
N THR A 105 -9.45 2.90 12.06
CA THR A 105 -8.71 1.84 12.74
C THR A 105 -8.70 1.95 14.25
N PHE A 106 -8.76 3.17 14.80
CA PHE A 106 -8.75 3.41 16.24
C PHE A 106 -10.09 3.07 16.89
N ASP A 107 -11.21 3.10 16.15
CA ASP A 107 -12.54 2.67 16.60
C ASP A 107 -12.51 1.29 17.24
N ALA A 108 -11.70 0.39 16.66
CA ALA A 108 -11.50 -0.95 17.18
C ALA A 108 -11.04 -0.94 18.66
N VAL A 109 -10.16 -0.02 19.03
CA VAL A 109 -9.69 0.18 20.42
C VAL A 109 -10.81 0.77 21.27
N VAL A 110 -11.48 1.82 20.78
CA VAL A 110 -12.57 2.49 21.50
C VAL A 110 -13.71 1.51 21.82
N TYR A 111 -14.12 0.70 20.84
CA TYR A 111 -15.16 -0.31 21.00
C TYR A 111 -14.76 -1.45 21.92
N SER A 112 -13.54 -1.98 21.76
CA SER A 112 -13.04 -3.07 22.62
C SER A 112 -12.98 -2.62 24.07
N VAL A 113 -12.44 -1.42 24.32
CA VAL A 113 -12.38 -0.84 25.67
C VAL A 113 -13.77 -0.60 26.23
N ALA A 114 -14.74 -0.12 25.43
CA ALA A 114 -16.12 0.06 25.90
C ALA A 114 -16.75 -1.26 26.38
N VAL A 115 -16.61 -2.34 25.60
CA VAL A 115 -17.08 -3.68 25.97
C VAL A 115 -16.39 -4.16 27.25
N SER A 116 -15.06 -4.10 27.30
CA SER A 116 -14.28 -4.62 28.41
C SER A 116 -14.52 -3.84 29.71
N LEU A 117 -14.62 -2.51 29.65
CA LEU A 117 -14.92 -1.70 30.83
C LEU A 117 -16.33 -1.94 31.36
N GLY A 118 -17.29 -2.26 30.48
CA GLY A 118 -18.61 -2.72 30.88
C GLY A 118 -18.55 -4.02 31.67
N PHE A 119 -17.82 -5.00 31.15
CA PHE A 119 -17.56 -6.28 31.81
C PHE A 119 -16.91 -6.06 33.19
N ALA A 120 -15.77 -5.37 33.21
CA ALA A 120 -14.99 -5.08 34.41
C ALA A 120 -15.79 -4.30 35.47
N THR A 121 -16.71 -3.42 35.05
CA THR A 121 -17.55 -2.67 35.98
C THR A 121 -18.52 -3.59 36.71
N LEU A 122 -19.25 -4.45 35.99
CA LEU A 122 -20.19 -5.36 36.64
C LEU A 122 -19.45 -6.38 37.50
N GLU A 123 -18.37 -6.93 36.99
CA GLU A 123 -17.54 -7.89 37.72
C GLU A 123 -16.97 -7.26 39.01
N ASN A 124 -16.40 -6.05 38.94
CA ASN A 124 -15.96 -5.30 40.12
C ASN A 124 -17.09 -5.00 41.12
N ILE A 125 -18.31 -4.71 40.65
CA ILE A 125 -19.49 -4.57 41.53
C ILE A 125 -19.79 -5.89 42.23
N LEU A 126 -19.81 -7.02 41.50
CA LEU A 126 -20.13 -8.34 42.06
C LEU A 126 -19.11 -8.76 43.13
N TYR A 127 -17.81 -8.56 42.88
CA TYR A 127 -16.76 -8.82 43.88
C TYR A 127 -16.94 -7.96 45.14
N VAL A 128 -17.16 -6.66 44.97
CA VAL A 128 -17.29 -5.73 46.10
C VAL A 128 -18.59 -5.97 46.88
N VAL A 129 -19.68 -6.39 46.22
CA VAL A 129 -20.91 -6.79 46.90
C VAL A 129 -20.74 -8.09 47.69
N GLY A 130 -19.95 -9.04 47.17
CA GLY A 130 -19.65 -10.30 47.85
C GLY A 130 -18.77 -10.14 49.10
N ASP A 131 -17.69 -9.37 48.99
CA ASP A 131 -16.71 -9.18 50.08
C ASP A 131 -17.08 -8.01 51.02
N GLY A 132 -17.65 -6.92 50.48
CA GLY A 132 -18.13 -5.77 51.24
C GLY A 132 -17.05 -4.78 51.70
N THR A 133 -15.77 -4.96 51.33
CA THR A 133 -14.68 -4.08 51.79
C THR A 133 -14.32 -2.96 50.81
N VAL A 134 -14.05 -1.77 51.37
CA VAL A 134 -13.51 -0.63 50.61
C VAL A 134 -12.11 -0.93 50.09
N LYS A 135 -11.30 -1.69 50.84
CA LYS A 135 -9.95 -2.08 50.44
C LYS A 135 -9.98 -2.87 49.13
N LEU A 136 -10.84 -3.88 49.03
CA LEU A 136 -10.97 -4.66 47.80
C LEU A 136 -11.43 -3.77 46.63
N ALA A 137 -12.44 -2.92 46.85
CA ALA A 137 -12.95 -2.01 45.82
C ALA A 137 -11.85 -1.08 45.25
N ILE A 138 -11.00 -0.53 46.12
CA ILE A 138 -9.87 0.32 45.71
C ILE A 138 -8.82 -0.50 44.95
N MET A 139 -8.44 -1.67 45.47
CA MET A 139 -7.42 -2.51 44.84
C MET A 139 -7.84 -2.96 43.44
N ARG A 140 -9.09 -3.42 43.28
CA ARG A 140 -9.64 -3.78 41.98
C ARG A 140 -9.76 -2.56 41.05
N GLY A 141 -10.16 -1.41 41.58
CA GLY A 141 -10.25 -0.17 40.81
C GLY A 141 -8.91 0.34 40.27
N ILE A 142 -7.79 0.04 40.94
CA ILE A 142 -6.44 0.48 40.55
C ILE A 142 -5.70 -0.59 39.73
N LEU A 143 -6.00 -1.88 39.93
CA LEU A 143 -5.31 -2.98 39.26
C LEU A 143 -6.20 -3.68 38.22
N SER A 144 -7.23 -4.39 38.66
CA SER A 144 -8.07 -5.23 37.79
C SER A 144 -8.84 -4.42 36.72
N VAL A 145 -9.48 -3.30 37.06
CA VAL A 145 -10.25 -2.50 36.08
C VAL A 145 -9.34 -1.89 35.00
N PRO A 146 -8.17 -1.29 35.33
CA PRO A 146 -7.17 -0.94 34.33
C PRO A 146 -6.61 -2.13 33.54
N GLY A 147 -6.39 -3.29 34.18
CA GLY A 147 -5.97 -4.54 33.51
C GLY A 147 -6.91 -4.92 32.37
N HIS A 148 -8.21 -5.00 32.64
CA HIS A 148 -9.22 -5.25 31.60
C HIS A 148 -9.21 -4.22 30.47
N ALA A 149 -8.93 -2.95 30.77
CA ALA A 149 -8.80 -1.93 29.74
C ALA A 149 -7.54 -2.13 28.89
N ILE A 150 -6.43 -2.58 29.48
CA ILE A 150 -5.18 -2.90 28.79
C ILE A 150 -5.36 -4.11 27.86
N ASP A 151 -5.99 -5.18 28.35
CA ASP A 151 -6.32 -6.36 27.53
C ASP A 151 -7.20 -5.97 26.34
N ALA A 152 -8.17 -5.08 26.57
CA ALA A 152 -9.02 -4.54 25.52
C ALA A 152 -8.28 -3.66 24.51
N VAL A 153 -7.23 -2.94 24.91
CA VAL A 153 -6.37 -2.20 23.98
C VAL A 153 -5.64 -3.18 23.05
N PHE A 154 -5.11 -4.29 23.57
CA PHE A 154 -4.49 -5.32 22.73
C PHE A 154 -5.51 -6.01 21.81
N MET A 155 -6.70 -6.35 22.34
CA MET A 155 -7.82 -6.87 21.56
C MET A 155 -8.15 -5.93 20.40
N GLY A 156 -8.37 -4.65 20.71
CA GLY A 156 -8.74 -3.62 19.74
C GLY A 156 -7.65 -3.34 18.71
N TRP A 157 -6.38 -3.37 19.11
CA TRP A 157 -5.26 -3.21 18.19
C TRP A 157 -5.29 -4.27 17.08
N PHE A 158 -5.32 -5.55 17.46
CA PHE A 158 -5.36 -6.63 16.47
C PHE A 158 -6.70 -6.70 15.74
N TYR A 159 -7.81 -6.39 16.40
CA TYR A 159 -9.13 -6.33 15.78
C TYR A 159 -9.21 -5.26 14.67
N GLY A 160 -8.63 -4.07 14.90
CA GLY A 160 -8.51 -3.02 13.90
C GLY A 160 -7.59 -3.41 12.74
N MET A 161 -6.46 -4.07 13.02
CA MET A 161 -5.60 -4.63 11.98
C MET A 161 -6.29 -5.70 11.15
N ALA A 162 -7.12 -6.53 11.78
CA ALA A 162 -7.92 -7.54 11.07
C ALA A 162 -8.94 -6.88 10.14
N LYS A 163 -9.60 -5.80 10.59
CA LYS A 163 -10.55 -5.06 9.76
C LYS A 163 -9.85 -4.36 8.60
N ARG A 164 -8.68 -3.77 8.84
CA ARG A 164 -7.83 -3.20 7.76
C ARG A 164 -7.44 -4.26 6.73
N ALA A 165 -7.05 -5.44 7.16
CA ALA A 165 -6.72 -6.54 6.26
C ALA A 165 -7.95 -7.00 5.44
N GLU A 166 -9.14 -7.03 6.05
CA GLU A 166 -10.40 -7.29 5.32
C GLU A 166 -10.65 -6.25 4.23
N CYS A 167 -10.50 -4.96 4.55
CA CYS A 167 -10.62 -3.85 3.60
C CYS A 167 -9.59 -3.93 2.45
N ALA A 168 -8.41 -4.47 2.71
CA ALA A 168 -7.36 -4.66 1.71
C ALA A 168 -7.51 -5.96 0.88
N GLY A 169 -8.52 -6.79 1.17
CA GLY A 169 -8.68 -8.11 0.53
C GLY A 169 -7.68 -9.18 1.01
N ASP A 170 -6.94 -8.92 2.08
CA ASP A 170 -5.99 -9.87 2.67
C ASP A 170 -6.70 -10.81 3.67
N ALA A 171 -7.17 -11.95 3.15
CA ALA A 171 -7.85 -12.96 3.95
C ALA A 171 -6.93 -13.64 5.00
N SER A 172 -5.64 -13.75 4.71
CA SER A 172 -4.65 -14.37 5.61
C SER A 172 -4.37 -13.45 6.78
N GLY A 173 -4.05 -12.19 6.50
CA GLY A 173 -3.83 -11.17 7.52
C GLY A 173 -5.07 -10.93 8.38
N ARG A 174 -6.27 -10.93 7.77
CA ARG A 174 -7.54 -10.86 8.54
C ARG A 174 -7.62 -11.99 9.56
N SER A 175 -7.45 -13.24 9.12
CA SER A 175 -7.56 -14.41 9.98
C SER A 175 -6.47 -14.45 11.05
N ALA A 176 -5.23 -14.07 10.71
CA ALA A 176 -4.13 -14.02 11.65
C ALA A 176 -4.36 -12.99 12.76
N ASN A 177 -4.84 -11.79 12.40
CA ASN A 177 -5.10 -10.73 13.37
C ASN A 177 -6.35 -11.01 14.21
N LEU A 178 -7.40 -11.65 13.67
CA LEU A 178 -8.54 -12.12 14.48
C LEU A 178 -8.14 -13.17 15.53
N ARG A 179 -7.16 -14.03 15.22
CA ARG A 179 -6.62 -14.94 16.23
C ARG A 179 -5.85 -14.18 17.32
N ARG A 180 -5.00 -13.23 16.92
CA ARG A 180 -4.22 -12.40 17.86
C ARG A 180 -5.09 -11.54 18.78
N SER A 181 -6.24 -11.05 18.30
CA SER A 181 -7.17 -10.29 19.14
C SER A 181 -7.80 -11.11 20.26
N ILE A 182 -7.70 -12.44 20.24
CA ILE A 182 -8.10 -13.31 21.36
C ILE A 182 -6.86 -13.80 22.10
N THR A 183 -5.87 -14.34 21.37
CA THR A 183 -4.70 -14.98 21.99
C THR A 183 -3.86 -14.03 22.81
N VAL A 184 -3.68 -12.76 22.39
CA VAL A 184 -2.86 -11.82 23.17
C VAL A 184 -3.56 -11.43 24.49
N PRO A 185 -4.82 -10.95 24.48
CA PRO A 185 -5.56 -10.70 25.72
C PRO A 185 -5.67 -11.92 26.63
N LEU A 186 -5.92 -13.10 26.07
CA LEU A 186 -5.98 -14.34 26.85
C LEU A 186 -4.68 -14.61 27.59
N LEU A 187 -3.54 -14.44 26.92
CA LEU A 187 -2.23 -14.68 27.54
C LEU A 187 -1.88 -13.62 28.58
N THR A 188 -2.23 -12.35 28.35
CA THR A 188 -1.95 -11.29 29.32
C THR A 188 -2.84 -11.39 30.55
N HIS A 189 -4.14 -11.62 30.35
CA HIS A 189 -5.12 -11.82 31.41
C HIS A 189 -4.85 -13.10 32.20
N GLY A 190 -4.66 -14.24 31.53
CA GLY A 190 -4.36 -15.49 32.21
C GLY A 190 -3.04 -15.42 33.01
N PHE A 191 -2.05 -14.67 32.53
CA PHE A 191 -0.81 -14.44 33.28
C PHE A 191 -1.02 -13.54 34.49
N TYR A 192 -1.86 -12.50 34.37
CA TYR A 192 -2.27 -11.65 35.48
C TYR A 192 -2.87 -12.50 36.61
N ASP A 193 -3.89 -13.31 36.28
CA ASP A 193 -4.60 -14.11 37.28
C ASP A 193 -3.69 -15.20 37.86
N PHE A 194 -2.93 -15.90 37.01
CA PHE A 194 -2.01 -16.93 37.46
C PHE A 194 -0.99 -16.41 38.49
N CYS A 195 -0.43 -15.21 38.29
CA CYS A 195 0.49 -14.64 39.28
C CYS A 195 -0.18 -14.31 40.61
N LEU A 196 -1.48 -14.02 40.61
CA LEU A 196 -2.25 -13.76 41.83
C LEU A 196 -2.77 -15.04 42.50
N THR A 197 -3.03 -16.11 41.73
CA THR A 197 -3.45 -17.41 42.24
C THR A 197 -2.30 -18.17 42.89
N VAL A 198 -1.08 -18.05 42.35
CA VAL A 198 0.09 -18.70 42.93
C VAL A 198 0.45 -18.03 44.26
N ASP A 199 0.22 -18.74 45.36
CA ASP A 199 0.51 -18.29 46.72
C ASP A 199 2.03 -18.28 46.99
N ASN A 200 2.74 -17.31 46.40
CA ASN A 200 4.19 -17.15 46.49
C ASN A 200 4.62 -15.69 46.29
N ASP A 201 5.39 -15.15 47.25
CA ASP A 201 5.89 -13.77 47.23
C ASP A 201 6.64 -13.39 45.94
N VAL A 202 7.39 -14.34 45.35
CA VAL A 202 8.12 -14.10 44.09
C VAL A 202 7.14 -13.78 42.96
N PHE A 203 6.00 -14.46 42.90
CA PHE A 203 4.98 -14.21 41.88
C PHE A 203 4.29 -12.86 42.06
N ILE A 204 4.18 -12.36 43.29
CA ILE A 204 3.70 -10.99 43.55
C ILE A 204 4.68 -9.95 42.97
N PHE A 205 5.99 -10.13 43.12
CA PHE A 205 6.97 -9.22 42.50
C PHE A 205 6.94 -9.30 40.97
N ILE A 206 6.80 -10.51 40.41
CA ILE A 206 6.64 -10.73 38.96
C ILE A 206 5.36 -10.03 38.46
N PHE A 207 4.25 -10.18 39.18
CA PHE A 207 2.98 -9.53 38.89
C PHE A 207 3.13 -8.02 38.75
N PHE A 208 3.71 -7.34 39.75
CA PHE A 208 3.88 -5.88 39.66
C PHE A 208 4.83 -5.45 38.54
N GLY A 209 5.89 -6.23 38.28
CA GLY A 209 6.79 -5.98 37.15
C GLY A 209 6.08 -6.12 35.80
N PHE A 210 5.26 -7.15 35.67
CA PHE A 210 4.41 -7.38 34.49
C PHE A 210 3.39 -6.26 34.31
N GLU A 211 2.66 -5.90 35.36
CA GLU A 211 1.65 -4.83 35.37
C GLU A 211 2.23 -3.50 34.86
N ILE A 212 3.38 -3.09 35.40
CA ILE A 212 4.07 -1.87 34.97
C ILE A 212 4.46 -1.97 33.49
N LEU A 213 5.02 -3.11 33.07
CA LEU A 213 5.45 -3.34 31.70
C LEU A 213 4.27 -3.27 30.72
N ILE A 214 3.21 -4.03 30.96
CA ILE A 214 2.05 -4.07 30.06
C ILE A 214 1.32 -2.73 30.03
N THR A 215 1.25 -2.03 31.16
CA THR A 215 0.67 -0.68 31.24
C THR A 215 1.45 0.28 30.33
N VAL A 216 2.77 0.32 30.44
CA VAL A 216 3.62 1.18 29.60
C VAL A 216 3.44 0.83 28.11
N ILE A 217 3.41 -0.45 27.76
CA ILE A 217 3.20 -0.90 26.37
C ILE A 217 1.82 -0.44 25.87
N ALA A 218 0.76 -0.64 26.65
CA ALA A 218 -0.60 -0.27 26.30
C ALA A 218 -0.75 1.25 26.09
N PHE A 219 -0.21 2.08 27.00
CA PHE A 219 -0.24 3.54 26.84
C PHE A 219 0.49 4.02 25.58
N ARG A 220 1.65 3.41 25.27
CA ARG A 220 2.38 3.69 24.02
C ARG A 220 1.56 3.27 22.82
N LYS A 221 0.91 2.11 22.86
CA LYS A 221 0.07 1.61 21.76
C LYS A 221 -1.18 2.43 21.53
N VAL A 222 -1.90 2.84 22.58
CA VAL A 222 -3.02 3.79 22.45
C VAL A 222 -2.54 5.08 21.78
N SER A 223 -1.39 5.60 22.19
CA SER A 223 -0.85 6.85 21.63
C SER A 223 -0.36 6.70 20.18
N GLU A 224 0.20 5.55 19.82
CA GLU A 224 0.59 5.20 18.46
C GLU A 224 -0.64 5.06 17.55
N LEU A 225 -1.59 4.21 17.95
CA LEU A 225 -2.80 3.91 17.17
C LEU A 225 -3.68 5.15 16.98
N SER A 226 -3.81 6.00 18.00
CA SER A 226 -4.50 7.30 17.92
C SER A 226 -3.82 8.27 16.93
N ARG A 227 -2.50 8.21 16.77
CA ARG A 227 -1.74 9.08 15.84
C ARG A 227 -1.74 8.55 14.42
N THR A 228 -1.72 7.23 14.25
CA THR A 228 -1.69 6.55 12.96
C THR A 228 -3.07 6.11 12.51
N ASP A 229 -4.11 6.70 13.09
CA ASP A 229 -5.48 6.35 12.77
C ASP A 229 -5.78 6.66 11.30
N ALA A 230 -6.48 5.74 10.64
CA ALA A 230 -6.71 5.81 9.21
C ALA A 230 -8.07 5.24 8.85
N PRO A 231 -8.71 5.78 7.80
CA PRO A 231 -10.00 5.29 7.35
C PRO A 231 -9.92 3.86 6.82
N LEU A 232 -10.94 3.07 7.14
CA LEU A 232 -11.18 1.71 6.70
C LEU A 232 -12.11 1.73 5.49
N LEU A 233 -11.52 1.84 4.29
CA LEU A 233 -12.28 1.89 3.04
C LEU A 233 -12.67 0.47 2.58
N PRO A 234 -13.96 0.19 2.30
CA PRO A 234 -14.38 -1.10 1.75
C PRO A 234 -13.76 -1.38 0.36
N ILE A 235 -13.52 -2.66 0.04
CA ILE A 235 -13.04 -3.09 -1.29
C ILE A 235 -13.97 -2.53 -2.38
N GLY A 236 -13.39 -1.81 -3.34
CA GLY A 236 -14.13 -1.24 -4.48
C GLY A 236 -14.73 0.14 -4.25
N THR A 237 -14.41 0.83 -3.16
CA THR A 237 -14.78 2.25 -3.00
C THR A 237 -14.03 3.10 -4.04
N PRO A 238 -14.75 3.88 -4.89
CA PRO A 238 -14.11 4.87 -5.74
C PRO A 238 -13.37 5.89 -4.89
N PHE A 239 -12.18 6.32 -5.34
CA PHE A 239 -11.50 7.48 -4.76
C PHE A 239 -12.47 8.66 -4.73
N GLY A 240 -12.84 9.12 -3.53
CA GLY A 240 -13.69 10.30 -3.33
C GLY A 240 -15.07 10.04 -2.71
N GLN A 241 -15.43 8.81 -2.34
CA GLN A 241 -16.75 8.54 -1.78
C GLN A 241 -16.72 8.02 -0.33
N TYR A 242 -16.30 8.89 0.59
CA TYR A 242 -16.81 8.97 1.98
C TYR A 242 -16.47 10.39 2.50
N VAL A 243 -17.36 11.35 2.22
CA VAL A 243 -17.38 12.65 2.90
C VAL A 243 -18.80 12.90 3.40
N ARG A 244 -19.03 12.55 4.66
CA ARG A 244 -20.13 13.05 5.52
C ARG A 244 -19.73 12.69 6.94
N SER A 245 -19.64 13.59 7.93
CA SER A 245 -20.04 14.99 8.00
C SER A 245 -19.37 15.63 9.22
N GLY A 246 -18.73 16.79 9.05
CA GLY A 246 -18.27 17.61 10.18
C GLY A 246 -16.91 18.27 9.92
N GLN A 247 -16.96 19.51 9.44
CA GLN A 247 -15.87 20.47 9.30
C GLN A 247 -14.49 20.10 9.88
N GLN A 248 -13.56 19.72 9.01
CA GLN A 248 -12.29 20.41 8.83
C GLN A 248 -11.60 19.84 7.58
N GLN A 249 -11.29 20.75 6.67
CA GLN A 249 -10.49 20.49 5.48
C GLN A 249 -9.05 20.21 5.96
N TYR A 250 -8.79 18.98 6.42
CA TYR A 250 -7.42 18.52 6.61
C TYR A 250 -6.82 18.38 5.22
N GLN A 251 -5.96 19.34 4.88
CA GLN A 251 -4.95 19.14 3.85
C GLN A 251 -4.21 17.85 4.18
N GLN A 252 -4.45 16.83 3.36
CA GLN A 252 -3.73 15.56 3.35
C GLN A 252 -2.22 15.83 3.44
N PRO A 253 -1.52 15.57 4.56
CA PRO A 253 -0.07 15.53 4.57
C PRO A 253 0.42 14.09 4.46
N TYR A 254 -0.38 13.16 3.93
CA TYR A 254 0.08 11.83 3.57
C TYR A 254 -0.68 11.39 2.34
N VAL A 255 -0.17 11.80 1.17
CA VAL A 255 -0.31 10.96 0.00
C VAL A 255 0.34 9.63 0.39
N TYR A 256 -0.47 8.65 0.78
CA TYR A 256 -0.04 7.27 0.57
C TYR A 256 0.16 7.19 -0.93
N GLN A 257 1.43 7.31 -1.32
CA GLN A 257 1.92 6.77 -2.55
C GLN A 257 1.50 5.31 -2.47
N GLN A 258 0.38 4.99 -3.12
CA GLN A 258 0.08 3.64 -3.50
C GLN A 258 1.32 3.24 -4.28
N TYR A 259 2.23 2.53 -3.62
CA TYR A 259 3.29 1.80 -4.26
C TYR A 259 2.57 0.73 -5.09
N GLY A 260 1.99 1.15 -6.21
CA GLY A 260 1.63 0.31 -7.32
C GLY A 260 2.92 -0.15 -7.98
N VAL A 261 3.79 -0.78 -7.21
CA VAL A 261 4.81 -1.65 -7.76
C VAL A 261 4.08 -2.96 -7.98
N GLN A 262 3.32 -3.04 -9.08
CA GLN A 262 3.05 -4.36 -9.63
C GLN A 262 4.40 -4.85 -10.13
N GLN A 263 5.05 -5.72 -9.35
CA GLN A 263 6.15 -6.57 -9.80
C GLN A 263 5.50 -7.88 -10.28
N PRO A 264 5.07 -8.02 -11.55
CA PRO A 264 4.72 -9.32 -12.06
C PRO A 264 6.02 -10.09 -12.32
N TYR A 265 6.54 -10.80 -11.32
CA TYR A 265 7.42 -11.93 -11.59
C TYR A 265 6.55 -13.11 -12.00
N GLY A 266 6.36 -13.31 -13.30
CA GLY A 266 5.52 -14.40 -13.77
C GLY A 266 5.48 -14.56 -15.28
N TYR A 267 5.25 -15.81 -15.71
CA TYR A 267 4.89 -16.15 -17.08
C TYR A 267 3.43 -15.76 -17.34
N GLY A 268 3.19 -14.75 -18.19
CA GLY A 268 1.82 -14.38 -18.60
C GLY A 268 1.74 -13.03 -19.30
N GLN A 269 0.65 -12.79 -20.05
CA GLN A 269 0.31 -11.51 -20.69
C GLN A 269 -0.40 -10.58 -19.68
N PRO A 270 0.24 -9.51 -19.16
CA PRO A 270 -0.47 -8.52 -18.35
C PRO A 270 -1.28 -7.57 -19.26
N GLN A 271 -2.60 -7.53 -19.08
CA GLN A 271 -3.46 -6.44 -19.58
C GLN A 271 -3.74 -5.46 -18.45
N GLN A 272 -3.40 -4.18 -18.63
CA GLN A 272 -3.65 -3.12 -17.65
C GLN A 272 -4.34 -1.91 -18.29
N GLN A 273 -5.42 -1.43 -17.65
CA GLN A 273 -6.10 -0.18 -17.97
C GLN A 273 -6.02 0.74 -16.75
N GLN A 274 -5.53 1.98 -16.93
CA GLN A 274 -5.34 2.93 -15.83
C GLN A 274 -6.02 4.28 -16.15
N TYR A 275 -6.80 4.79 -15.19
CA TYR A 275 -7.51 6.07 -15.24
C TYR A 275 -7.05 6.95 -14.06
N GLY A 276 -6.60 8.18 -14.29
CA GLY A 276 -6.24 9.10 -13.18
C GLY A 276 -5.48 10.38 -13.56
N TYR A 277 -5.21 11.21 -12.53
CA TYR A 277 -4.36 12.40 -12.58
C TYR A 277 -3.01 12.10 -11.89
N GLY A 278 -1.87 12.29 -12.56
CA GLY A 278 -0.54 12.11 -11.94
C GLY A 278 0.62 11.76 -12.89
N GLN A 279 1.85 11.67 -12.36
CA GLN A 279 3.07 11.21 -13.07
C GLN A 279 3.35 9.73 -12.72
N PRO A 280 2.89 8.73 -13.49
CA PRO A 280 3.26 7.35 -13.24
C PRO A 280 4.70 7.07 -13.68
N GLN A 281 5.51 6.47 -12.79
CA GLN A 281 6.82 5.87 -13.08
C GLN A 281 6.70 4.34 -13.09
N GLN A 282 7.11 3.68 -14.18
CA GLN A 282 7.09 2.22 -14.29
C GLN A 282 8.44 1.65 -14.78
N GLN A 283 8.90 0.56 -14.15
CA GLN A 283 10.05 -0.23 -14.56
C GLN A 283 9.61 -1.70 -14.77
N GLN A 284 9.86 -2.27 -15.95
CA GLN A 284 9.43 -3.64 -16.28
C GLN A 284 10.61 -4.51 -16.76
N TYR A 285 10.70 -5.72 -16.21
CA TYR A 285 11.68 -6.76 -16.55
C TYR A 285 10.94 -8.05 -16.92
N GLY A 286 11.14 -8.62 -18.13
CA GLY A 286 10.55 -9.93 -18.46
C GLY A 286 10.39 -10.27 -19.94
N TYR A 287 9.84 -11.46 -20.20
CA TYR A 287 9.50 -12.01 -21.52
C TYR A 287 7.98 -11.98 -21.74
N GLY A 288 7.47 -11.20 -22.71
CA GLY A 288 6.05 -11.18 -23.07
C GLY A 288 5.60 -9.92 -23.83
N GLN A 289 4.42 -9.96 -24.44
CA GLN A 289 3.78 -8.82 -25.11
C GLN A 289 2.89 -8.04 -24.11
N PRO A 290 3.28 -6.84 -23.64
CA PRO A 290 2.40 -6.01 -22.84
C PRO A 290 1.42 -5.23 -23.74
N GLN A 291 0.11 -5.33 -23.48
CA GLN A 291 -0.89 -4.39 -24.01
C GLN A 291 -1.30 -3.42 -22.90
N GLN A 292 -0.93 -2.15 -23.05
CA GLN A 292 -1.29 -1.09 -22.11
C GLN A 292 -2.15 -0.02 -22.82
N GLN A 293 -3.23 0.42 -22.15
CA GLN A 293 -4.02 1.58 -22.54
C GLN A 293 -4.11 2.54 -21.34
N GLN A 294 -3.64 3.77 -21.53
CA GLN A 294 -3.64 4.82 -20.50
C GLN A 294 -4.52 5.98 -20.93
N TYR A 295 -5.40 6.45 -20.03
CA TYR A 295 -6.28 7.60 -20.25
C TYR A 295 -6.08 8.62 -19.11
N GLY A 296 -5.63 9.86 -19.42
CA GLY A 296 -5.47 10.90 -18.39
C GLY A 296 -4.61 12.13 -18.77
N TYR A 297 -4.37 12.98 -17.76
CA TYR A 297 -3.49 14.17 -17.81
C TYR A 297 -2.21 13.91 -16.98
N GLY A 298 -1.01 14.05 -17.57
CA GLY A 298 0.26 13.90 -16.84
C GLY A 298 1.51 13.60 -17.71
N GLN A 299 2.70 13.62 -17.10
CA GLN A 299 3.97 13.20 -17.73
C GLN A 299 4.33 11.76 -17.29
N PRO A 300 4.08 10.73 -18.10
CA PRO A 300 4.51 9.37 -17.77
C PRO A 300 6.01 9.17 -18.04
N GLN A 301 6.70 8.50 -17.11
CA GLN A 301 8.09 8.06 -17.27
C GLN A 301 8.15 6.52 -17.27
N GLN A 302 8.66 5.92 -18.34
CA GLN A 302 8.75 4.45 -18.47
C GLN A 302 10.17 3.99 -18.84
N GLN A 303 10.65 2.95 -18.16
CA GLN A 303 11.89 2.23 -18.49
C GLN A 303 11.61 0.74 -18.69
N GLN A 304 11.96 0.20 -19.86
CA GLN A 304 11.71 -1.20 -20.21
C GLN A 304 12.99 -1.94 -20.61
N TYR A 305 13.18 -3.14 -20.06
CA TYR A 305 14.27 -4.05 -20.39
C TYR A 305 13.68 -5.40 -20.89
N GLY A 306 13.79 -5.72 -22.18
CA GLY A 306 13.29 -7.01 -22.73
C GLY A 306 12.84 -7.02 -24.20
N TYR A 307 12.10 -8.07 -24.60
CA TYR A 307 11.48 -8.26 -25.93
C TYR A 307 9.98 -7.87 -25.90
N GLY A 308 9.48 -7.01 -26.82
CA GLY A 308 8.04 -6.67 -26.85
C GLY A 308 7.53 -5.79 -28.02
N GLN A 309 6.21 -5.84 -28.27
CA GLN A 309 5.35 -5.00 -29.13
C GLN A 309 3.90 -4.99 -28.55
N PRO A 310 2.92 -4.16 -29.00
CA PRO A 310 2.86 -2.73 -29.32
C PRO A 310 2.21 -1.89 -28.18
N GLN A 311 2.42 -0.56 -28.16
CA GLN A 311 1.89 0.35 -27.13
C GLN A 311 0.90 1.37 -27.73
N GLN A 312 -0.27 1.56 -27.10
CA GLN A 312 -1.32 2.49 -27.51
C GLN A 312 -1.57 3.49 -26.38
N GLN A 313 -1.33 4.80 -26.61
CA GLN A 313 -1.48 5.82 -25.57
C GLN A 313 -2.48 6.91 -25.98
N TYR A 314 -3.48 7.16 -25.12
CA TYR A 314 -4.53 8.16 -25.33
C TYR A 314 -4.50 9.21 -24.20
N GLY A 315 -3.88 10.38 -24.39
CA GLY A 315 -3.87 11.40 -23.32
C GLY A 315 -3.12 12.70 -23.64
N TYR A 316 -3.28 13.69 -22.75
CA TYR A 316 -2.63 15.00 -22.83
C TYR A 316 -1.39 15.05 -21.91
N GLY A 317 -0.17 15.12 -22.47
CA GLY A 317 1.07 15.31 -21.71
C GLY A 317 2.37 14.90 -22.44
N GLN A 318 3.53 15.26 -21.89
CA GLN A 318 4.86 14.91 -22.43
C GLN A 318 5.35 13.55 -21.88
N PRO A 319 5.42 12.47 -22.69
CA PRO A 319 5.96 11.19 -22.25
C PRO A 319 7.49 11.18 -22.34
N GLN A 320 8.16 10.59 -21.34
CA GLN A 320 9.58 10.22 -21.40
C GLN A 320 9.70 8.68 -21.38
N GLN A 321 10.21 8.09 -22.45
CA GLN A 321 10.40 6.65 -22.57
C GLN A 321 11.88 6.32 -22.84
N GLN A 322 12.41 5.32 -22.14
CA GLN A 322 13.70 4.69 -22.43
C GLN A 322 13.50 3.19 -22.58
N GLN A 323 13.85 2.65 -23.76
CA GLN A 323 13.72 1.23 -24.06
C GLN A 323 15.11 0.65 -24.35
N TYR A 324 15.41 -0.51 -23.74
CA TYR A 324 16.63 -1.28 -23.96
C TYR A 324 16.26 -2.71 -24.40
N GLY A 325 16.52 -3.11 -25.66
CA GLY A 325 16.22 -4.46 -26.14
C GLY A 325 16.14 -4.69 -27.65
N TYR A 326 15.54 -5.82 -28.04
CA TYR A 326 15.29 -6.26 -29.43
C TYR A 326 13.77 -6.27 -29.73
N GLY A 327 13.29 -5.59 -30.79
CA GLY A 327 11.87 -5.61 -31.19
C GLY A 327 11.44 -4.56 -32.23
N GLN A 328 10.22 -4.66 -32.77
CA GLN A 328 9.62 -3.63 -33.65
C GLN A 328 8.45 -2.92 -32.93
N PRO A 329 8.67 -1.82 -32.20
CA PRO A 329 7.57 -1.13 -31.54
C PRO A 329 6.70 -0.39 -32.57
N GLN A 330 5.38 -0.60 -32.51
CA GLN A 330 4.36 0.26 -33.12
C GLN A 330 3.76 1.15 -32.02
N GLN A 331 3.77 2.47 -32.23
CA GLN A 331 3.16 3.46 -31.32
C GLN A 331 2.24 4.42 -32.07
N GLN A 332 1.05 4.67 -31.50
CA GLN A 332 0.11 5.71 -31.93
C GLN A 332 -0.09 6.72 -30.79
N GLN A 333 0.10 8.01 -31.08
CA GLN A 333 -0.04 9.09 -30.10
C GLN A 333 -1.00 10.18 -30.58
N TYR A 334 -1.88 10.62 -29.68
CA TYR A 334 -2.79 11.75 -29.87
C TYR A 334 -2.48 12.84 -28.82
N GLY A 335 -1.94 14.01 -29.20
CA GLY A 335 -1.69 15.13 -28.26
C GLY A 335 -0.40 15.95 -28.47
N TYR A 336 0.05 16.67 -27.43
CA TYR A 336 1.28 17.50 -27.38
C TYR A 336 2.45 16.73 -26.73
N GLY A 337 3.67 16.68 -27.31
CA GLY A 337 4.81 15.98 -26.68
C GLY A 337 6.23 16.20 -27.27
N GLN A 338 7.26 15.99 -26.44
CA GLN A 338 8.72 15.85 -26.69
C GLN A 338 9.36 15.04 -25.52
N PRO A 339 10.62 14.53 -25.57
CA PRO A 339 11.37 13.75 -26.59
C PRO A 339 11.47 12.24 -26.23
N GLN A 340 11.80 11.39 -27.22
CA GLN A 340 12.02 9.94 -27.04
C GLN A 340 13.49 9.54 -27.26
N GLN A 341 14.04 8.72 -26.36
CA GLN A 341 15.40 8.18 -26.43
C GLN A 341 15.31 6.64 -26.54
N GLN A 342 15.75 6.05 -27.65
CA GLN A 342 15.67 4.61 -27.86
C GLN A 342 17.06 3.99 -28.08
N TYR A 343 17.38 2.97 -27.28
CA TYR A 343 18.64 2.23 -27.34
C TYR A 343 18.35 0.76 -27.69
N GLY A 344 18.62 0.32 -28.94
CA GLY A 344 18.34 -1.08 -29.30
C GLY A 344 18.40 -1.43 -30.79
N TYR A 345 18.14 -2.70 -31.09
CA TYR A 345 18.10 -3.28 -32.44
C TYR A 345 16.63 -3.48 -32.89
N GLY A 346 16.18 -2.85 -33.99
CA GLY A 346 14.79 -2.95 -34.44
C GLY A 346 14.33 -1.96 -35.52
N GLN A 347 13.12 -2.19 -36.07
CA GLN A 347 12.40 -1.26 -36.98
C GLN A 347 11.23 -0.60 -36.23
N PRO A 348 11.37 0.62 -35.70
CA PRO A 348 10.26 1.32 -35.05
C PRO A 348 9.30 1.92 -36.11
N GLN A 349 7.99 1.78 -35.87
CA GLN A 349 6.93 2.47 -36.62
C GLN A 349 6.16 3.41 -35.68
N GLN A 350 6.08 4.69 -36.04
CA GLN A 350 5.36 5.69 -35.25
C GLN A 350 4.35 6.48 -36.07
N GLN A 351 3.15 6.64 -35.51
CA GLN A 351 2.07 7.48 -36.05
C GLN A 351 1.67 8.53 -35.00
N GLN A 352 1.77 9.81 -35.37
CA GLN A 352 1.42 10.92 -34.48
C GLN A 352 0.34 11.82 -35.08
N TYR A 353 -0.66 12.14 -34.26
CA TYR A 353 -1.75 13.07 -34.55
C TYR A 353 -1.72 14.23 -33.54
N GLY A 354 -1.38 15.46 -33.97
CA GLY A 354 -1.40 16.64 -33.07
C GLY A 354 -0.39 17.76 -33.38
N TYR A 355 -0.10 18.58 -32.36
CA TYR A 355 0.85 19.71 -32.39
C TYR A 355 2.12 19.35 -31.59
N GLY A 356 3.32 19.41 -32.19
CA GLY A 356 4.57 19.11 -31.46
C GLY A 356 5.85 19.04 -32.31
N GLN A 357 7.01 19.04 -31.64
CA GLN A 357 8.35 18.91 -32.25
C GLN A 357 9.01 17.59 -31.80
N PRO A 358 8.77 16.45 -32.45
CA PRO A 358 9.39 15.20 -32.02
C PRO A 358 10.91 15.23 -32.26
N GLN A 359 11.69 14.92 -31.22
CA GLN A 359 13.14 14.67 -31.29
C GLN A 359 13.40 13.20 -31.00
N GLN A 360 14.06 12.51 -31.93
CA GLN A 360 14.45 11.09 -31.78
C GLN A 360 15.97 10.95 -31.89
N GLN A 361 16.56 10.22 -30.94
CA GLN A 361 17.95 9.74 -30.99
C GLN A 361 17.94 8.21 -31.03
N GLN A 362 18.54 7.63 -32.07
CA GLN A 362 18.67 6.18 -32.21
C GLN A 362 20.13 5.76 -32.36
N TYR A 363 20.52 4.74 -31.60
CA TYR A 363 21.81 4.07 -31.67
C TYR A 363 21.60 2.59 -32.05
N GLY A 364 22.04 2.15 -33.24
CA GLY A 364 21.94 0.73 -33.67
C GLY A 364 21.67 0.48 -35.17
N TYR A 365 21.25 -0.76 -35.50
CA TYR A 365 20.84 -1.18 -36.86
C TYR A 365 19.31 -1.18 -37.00
N GLY A 366 18.76 -0.49 -38.01
CA GLY A 366 17.30 -0.45 -38.23
C GLY A 366 16.81 0.49 -39.34
N GLN A 367 15.58 0.30 -39.82
CA GLN A 367 14.86 1.19 -40.74
C GLN A 367 13.67 1.82 -39.99
N PRO A 368 13.79 3.05 -39.47
CA PRO A 368 12.66 3.71 -38.81
C PRO A 368 11.67 4.26 -39.84
N GLN A 369 10.37 4.10 -39.57
CA GLN A 369 9.28 4.68 -40.34
C GLN A 369 8.43 5.62 -39.47
N GLN A 370 8.25 6.86 -39.91
CA GLN A 370 7.45 7.86 -39.21
C GLN A 370 6.38 8.46 -40.12
N GLN A 371 5.14 8.49 -39.62
CA GLN A 371 4.01 9.19 -40.22
C GLN A 371 3.48 10.26 -39.25
N GLN A 372 3.45 11.51 -39.70
CA GLN A 372 2.94 12.63 -38.90
C GLN A 372 1.77 13.33 -39.59
N TYR A 373 0.69 13.55 -38.83
CA TYR A 373 -0.48 14.32 -39.22
C TYR A 373 -0.64 15.53 -38.28
N GLY A 374 -0.36 16.75 -38.76
CA GLY A 374 -0.51 17.99 -37.95
C GLY A 374 0.53 19.09 -38.22
N TYR A 375 0.71 20.00 -37.24
CA TYR A 375 1.69 21.11 -37.28
C TYR A 375 2.94 20.76 -36.45
N GLY A 376 4.14 20.87 -37.02
CA GLY A 376 5.39 20.59 -36.31
C GLY A 376 6.66 20.56 -37.16
N GLN A 377 7.82 20.66 -36.50
CA GLN A 377 9.16 20.45 -37.10
C GLN A 377 9.79 19.20 -36.48
N PRO A 378 9.84 18.06 -37.20
CA PRO A 378 10.51 16.86 -36.69
C PRO A 378 12.04 16.98 -36.81
N GLN A 379 12.77 16.50 -35.80
CA GLN A 379 14.23 16.37 -35.80
C GLN A 379 14.64 14.92 -35.50
N GLN A 380 15.51 14.34 -36.33
CA GLN A 380 16.04 12.99 -36.12
C GLN A 380 17.57 12.99 -36.13
N GLN A 381 18.17 12.30 -35.17
CA GLN A 381 19.60 12.00 -35.14
C GLN A 381 19.80 10.49 -35.09
N GLN A 382 20.54 9.94 -36.06
CA GLN A 382 20.80 8.51 -36.17
C GLN A 382 22.30 8.22 -36.16
N TYR A 383 22.71 7.34 -35.26
CA TYR A 383 24.06 6.78 -35.18
C TYR A 383 23.98 5.29 -35.52
N GLY A 384 24.38 4.89 -36.74
CA GLY A 384 24.33 3.49 -37.19
C GLY A 384 24.02 3.26 -38.68
N TYR A 385 23.69 2.02 -39.05
CA TYR A 385 23.36 1.61 -40.43
C TYR A 385 21.84 1.50 -40.63
N GLY A 386 21.29 2.18 -41.65
CA GLY A 386 19.85 2.17 -41.96
C GLY A 386 19.42 3.21 -43.00
N GLN A 387 18.22 3.04 -43.58
CA GLN A 387 17.53 4.03 -44.41
C GLN A 387 16.26 4.50 -43.66
N PRO A 388 16.22 5.74 -43.15
CA PRO A 388 15.01 6.28 -42.52
C PRO A 388 13.99 6.70 -43.59
N GLN A 389 12.71 6.43 -43.33
CA GLN A 389 11.59 6.88 -44.15
C GLN A 389 10.65 7.79 -43.34
N GLN A 390 10.35 8.97 -43.88
CA GLN A 390 9.46 9.94 -43.25
C GLN A 390 8.34 10.38 -44.22
N GLN A 391 7.11 10.35 -43.74
CA GLN A 391 5.93 10.89 -44.42
C GLN A 391 5.26 11.95 -43.54
N GLN A 392 5.10 13.16 -44.06
CA GLN A 392 4.45 14.26 -43.36
C GLN A 392 3.22 14.78 -44.12
N TYR A 393 2.11 14.91 -43.41
CA TYR A 393 0.87 15.51 -43.87
C TYR A 393 0.53 16.73 -42.99
N GLY A 394 0.75 17.96 -43.48
CA GLY A 394 0.50 19.20 -42.73
C GLY A 394 1.45 20.37 -43.04
N TYR A 395 1.48 21.37 -42.16
CA TYR A 395 2.33 22.58 -42.26
C TYR A 395 3.58 22.46 -41.36
N GLY A 396 4.78 22.61 -41.95
CA GLY A 396 6.07 22.59 -41.24
C GLY A 396 7.29 22.45 -42.18
N GLN A 397 8.48 22.84 -41.70
CA GLN A 397 9.76 22.59 -42.38
C GLN A 397 10.56 21.56 -41.58
N PRO A 398 10.94 20.40 -42.17
CA PRO A 398 11.84 19.46 -41.50
C PRO A 398 13.26 20.06 -41.43
N GLN A 399 13.92 19.92 -40.27
CA GLN A 399 15.36 20.23 -40.12
C GLN A 399 16.21 18.96 -40.32
N GLN A 400 17.41 19.14 -40.87
CA GLN A 400 18.31 18.08 -41.34
C GLN A 400 18.56 16.95 -40.33
N GLN A 401 18.66 15.73 -40.87
CA GLN A 401 19.25 14.58 -40.20
C GLN A 401 20.76 14.76 -40.06
N GLN A 402 21.28 14.62 -38.85
CA GLN A 402 22.70 14.28 -38.66
C GLN A 402 22.81 12.76 -38.66
N GLN A 403 23.34 12.18 -39.74
CA GLN A 403 23.59 10.74 -39.88
C GLN A 403 25.09 10.48 -39.86
N TYR A 404 25.51 9.58 -38.98
CA TYR A 404 26.85 9.00 -38.99
C TYR A 404 26.73 7.53 -39.43
N GLY A 405 26.87 7.23 -40.73
CA GLY A 405 26.73 5.88 -41.32
C GLY A 405 26.50 5.85 -42.84
N TYR A 406 26.32 4.65 -43.42
CA TYR A 406 26.00 4.45 -44.85
C TYR A 406 24.47 4.26 -45.06
N GLY A 407 23.84 5.10 -45.89
CA GLY A 407 22.42 5.04 -46.29
C GLY A 407 21.95 6.39 -46.88
N GLN A 408 20.93 6.41 -47.75
CA GLN A 408 20.27 7.65 -48.19
C GLN A 408 18.86 7.73 -47.61
N PRO A 409 18.45 8.87 -47.02
CA PRO A 409 17.10 9.03 -46.50
C PRO A 409 16.06 9.27 -47.60
N GLN A 410 14.83 8.82 -47.36
CA GLN A 410 13.67 9.15 -48.21
C GLN A 410 12.66 9.97 -47.42
N GLN A 411 12.30 11.15 -47.95
CA GLN A 411 11.30 12.05 -47.36
C GLN A 411 10.19 12.32 -48.37
N GLN A 412 8.94 12.20 -47.94
CA GLN A 412 7.75 12.57 -48.72
C GLN A 412 6.90 13.56 -47.91
N GLN A 413 6.64 14.74 -48.48
CA GLN A 413 5.85 15.80 -47.84
C GLN A 413 4.63 16.11 -48.70
N TYR A 414 3.47 16.19 -48.05
CA TYR A 414 2.22 16.65 -48.65
C TYR A 414 1.77 17.93 -47.90
N GLY A 415 2.05 19.11 -48.45
CA GLY A 415 1.78 20.43 -47.84
C GLY A 415 2.57 21.59 -48.51
N TYR A 416 2.41 22.84 -48.03
CA TYR A 416 3.17 24.00 -48.52
C TYR A 416 4.43 24.26 -47.67
N GLY A 417 5.63 24.11 -48.27
CA GLY A 417 6.94 24.43 -47.67
C GLY A 417 8.12 23.97 -48.55
N GLN A 418 9.24 24.70 -48.57
CA GLN A 418 10.46 24.30 -49.32
C GLN A 418 11.51 23.65 -48.40
N PRO A 419 12.13 22.52 -48.79
CA PRO A 419 13.28 21.94 -48.09
C PRO A 419 14.59 22.65 -48.47
N GLN A 420 15.48 22.91 -47.50
CA GLN A 420 16.87 23.32 -47.74
C GLN A 420 17.82 22.12 -47.54
N GLN A 421 18.62 21.77 -48.56
CA GLN A 421 19.73 20.82 -48.43
C GLN A 421 21.06 21.60 -48.30
N GLN A 422 21.70 21.53 -47.13
CA GLN A 422 23.12 21.89 -46.98
C GLN A 422 23.98 20.62 -47.04
N GLN A 423 24.91 20.55 -48.00
CA GLN A 423 25.99 19.55 -48.02
C GLN A 423 27.22 20.11 -47.32
N GLN A 424 27.85 19.35 -46.40
CA GLN A 424 29.28 19.48 -46.01
C GLN A 424 29.66 18.52 -44.87
N PRO A 425 30.96 18.22 -44.60
CA PRO A 425 32.12 18.13 -45.49
C PRO A 425 32.68 16.68 -45.57
N ARG A 426 33.45 16.37 -46.63
CA ARG A 426 34.25 15.12 -46.70
C ARG A 426 35.32 15.14 -45.61
N ASN A 427 35.29 14.20 -44.68
CA ASN A 427 36.41 14.00 -43.76
C ASN A 427 37.48 13.09 -44.41
N PRO A 428 38.77 13.43 -44.35
CA PRO A 428 39.85 12.78 -45.08
C PRO A 428 40.33 11.50 -44.37
N GLY A 429 40.70 10.48 -45.14
CA GLY A 429 41.42 9.31 -44.65
C GLY A 429 40.65 7.99 -44.69
N VAL A 430 40.28 7.53 -45.89
CA VAL A 430 39.96 6.11 -46.11
C VAL A 430 40.99 5.57 -47.08
N ILE A 431 41.92 4.75 -46.57
CA ILE A 431 42.80 3.93 -47.41
C ILE A 431 41.92 2.79 -47.96
N VAL A 432 41.50 2.93 -49.22
CA VAL A 432 40.77 1.90 -49.95
C VAL A 432 41.79 0.86 -50.44
N PRO A 433 41.67 -0.44 -50.08
CA PRO A 433 42.51 -1.46 -50.69
C PRO A 433 42.19 -1.59 -52.19
N PRO A 434 43.19 -1.82 -53.06
CA PRO A 434 42.96 -1.82 -54.51
C PRO A 434 42.05 -3.00 -54.93
N PRO A 435 41.24 -2.83 -55.99
CA PRO A 435 40.35 -3.88 -56.51
C PRO A 435 41.11 -5.15 -56.91
N ARG A 436 40.47 -6.32 -56.76
CA ARG A 436 41.03 -7.64 -57.10
C ARG A 436 41.03 -7.98 -58.61
N ASP A 437 40.49 -7.11 -59.46
CA ASP A 437 40.52 -7.26 -60.91
C ASP A 437 41.66 -6.47 -61.55
N ASP A 438 42.44 -7.17 -62.38
CA ASP A 438 43.69 -6.66 -63.01
C ASP A 438 43.47 -5.51 -64.01
N PHE A 439 42.23 -5.36 -64.47
CA PHE A 439 41.81 -4.24 -65.31
C PHE A 439 41.51 -2.97 -64.49
N ALA A 440 40.82 -3.13 -63.36
CA ALA A 440 40.49 -2.03 -62.44
C ALA A 440 41.73 -1.52 -61.69
N ARG A 441 42.71 -2.39 -61.42
CA ARG A 441 43.98 -2.03 -60.77
C ARG A 441 44.82 -1.05 -61.61
N ARG A 442 44.87 -1.25 -62.94
CA ARG A 442 45.62 -0.38 -63.86
C ARG A 442 44.98 1.00 -64.04
N GLN A 443 43.65 1.09 -63.98
CA GLN A 443 42.97 2.39 -63.97
C GLN A 443 43.19 3.15 -62.66
N TYR A 444 43.15 2.46 -61.52
CA TYR A 444 43.44 3.06 -60.21
C TYR A 444 44.87 3.62 -60.10
N GLU A 445 45.87 2.92 -60.64
CA GLU A 445 47.27 3.37 -60.64
C GLU A 445 47.52 4.57 -61.56
N GLN A 446 46.77 4.71 -62.67
CA GLN A 446 46.82 5.91 -63.51
C GLN A 446 46.20 7.13 -62.83
N GLU A 447 45.06 6.96 -62.14
CA GLU A 447 44.38 8.04 -61.41
C GLU A 447 45.19 8.55 -60.22
N GLN A 448 45.95 7.69 -59.53
CA GLN A 448 46.82 8.08 -58.41
C GLN A 448 48.07 8.86 -58.86
N ARG A 449 48.54 8.69 -60.11
CA ARG A 449 49.67 9.46 -60.65
C ARG A 449 49.33 10.89 -61.05
N GLN A 450 48.03 11.23 -61.16
CA GLN A 450 47.57 12.55 -61.62
C GLN A 450 47.08 13.47 -60.49
N LYS A 451 47.13 13.04 -59.22
CA LYS A 451 46.79 13.92 -58.10
C LYS A 451 47.99 14.83 -57.75
N PRO A 452 47.80 16.16 -57.66
CA PRO A 452 48.83 17.07 -57.21
C PRO A 452 49.23 16.74 -55.76
N LYS A 453 50.52 16.84 -55.46
CA LYS A 453 51.04 16.75 -54.09
C LYS A 453 50.68 18.03 -53.37
N GLU A 454 49.81 17.93 -52.37
CA GLU A 454 49.66 18.90 -51.28
C GLU A 454 50.02 18.24 -49.96
#